data_AF-A0A938BMN4-F1
#
_entry.id   AF-A0A938BMN4-F1
#
_cell.length_a   1.000
_cell.length_b   1.000
_cell.length_c   1.000
_cell.angle_alpha   90.00
_cell.angle_beta   90.00
_cell.angle_gamma   90.00
#
_symmetry.space_group_name_H-M   'P 1'
#
loop_
_entity.id
_entity.type
_entity.pdbx_description
1 polymer ?
#
loop_
_entity_poly.entity_id
_entity_poly.type
_entity_poly.pdbx_seq_one_letter_code
_entity_poly.pdbx_strand_id
1 'polypeptide(L)'
;MQHAEVSPVPDPAPTSRPCVLLIFGASGDLTRRLLVPALYNLACDGLLSEHFALLGTALDPMTTESFRERMTIDIQQFHTRNSFDPAVWDDLVSRFHYIPGNFSELPVYETLKEEVARLTAQHGTEGNVLFYFATAPRFFGRICENLHVAGCKSGQGWRRIIVEKPFGTDLKSARELNAEVLAHWDESQIYRIDHYLGKETVQNLLAFRFSNGMFEPLWNKNYIDNIQFNVSEAVDVGSRGGYYDTSGVLRDMMQNHMFQMLAYLCMEVPGSFQPDAIRNEKAKLLQSVRTYSPREVARYTVRGQYGPLLDAGSNVIKPGYRQEKDVAPDSRTETYAAARLHIDNWRWEGVPVYLRSGKALWKRGTEIVVEFKKAPQVIFAGTPVRKLGSNRLIFHIQPYQGVEVQFHAKTPGPTLQLQPVHMRFSYGEAFKASRYTGYEAMLFACSHGDATLFSRGDLVEAAWRIAQPILDYWASHEPEFPNYDRGSWGPKGAEDLLDRDGRRWHEVVTDELLQQVPLFSGGDPLFLSQVVMALRPDVVAQGDLIIRKGAIGRELYLVVHGQVEILDDAGHVIEILRDGDIFGEVALLMSTPRTANVRARTNCDLLILDKADFSRILQDHAQFADMVCS
;
A
#
# COMPACT_ATOMS: atom_id res chain seq x y z
N MET A 1 12.95 -28.91 20.24
CA MET A 1 12.87 -27.44 20.10
C MET A 1 14.10 -26.87 20.79
N GLN A 2 15.16 -26.60 20.03
CA GLN A 2 16.25 -25.75 20.52
C GLN A 2 15.74 -24.32 20.46
N HIS A 3 15.79 -23.63 21.60
CA HIS A 3 15.54 -22.21 21.69
C HIS A 3 16.44 -21.50 20.68
N ALA A 4 15.86 -20.67 19.81
CA ALA A 4 16.63 -19.73 19.03
C ALA A 4 17.45 -18.89 20.03
N GLU A 5 18.78 -18.97 19.93
CA GLU A 5 19.65 -18.05 20.65
C GLU A 5 19.26 -16.64 20.23
N VAL A 6 18.62 -15.92 21.16
CA VAL A 6 18.33 -14.51 21.01
C VAL A 6 19.68 -13.84 20.82
N SER A 7 19.93 -13.34 19.61
CA SER A 7 21.09 -12.52 19.29
C SER A 7 21.21 -11.38 20.33
N PRO A 8 22.43 -10.94 20.67
CA PRO A 8 22.62 -9.89 21.65
C PRO A 8 21.73 -8.68 21.30
N VAL A 9 21.08 -8.13 22.34
CA VAL A 9 20.27 -6.91 22.23
C VAL A 9 21.10 -5.89 21.45
N PRO A 10 20.62 -5.37 20.31
CA PRO A 10 21.37 -4.38 19.55
C PRO A 10 21.68 -3.17 20.46
N ASP A 11 22.82 -2.51 20.22
CA ASP A 11 23.14 -1.24 20.88
C ASP A 11 21.92 -0.32 20.85
N PRO A 12 21.66 0.47 21.91
CA PRO A 12 20.53 1.39 21.93
C PRO A 12 20.58 2.25 20.67
N ALA A 13 19.49 2.22 19.90
CA ALA A 13 19.41 2.95 18.64
C ALA A 13 19.78 4.42 18.90
N PRO A 14 20.61 5.03 18.04
CA PRO A 14 20.99 6.42 18.24
C PRO A 14 19.74 7.30 18.23
N THR A 15 19.70 8.32 19.09
CA THR A 15 18.66 9.35 19.03
C THR A 15 18.78 10.15 17.74
N SER A 16 17.70 10.80 17.34
CA SER A 16 17.72 11.77 16.24
C SER A 16 18.78 12.83 16.49
N ARG A 17 19.36 13.40 15.43
CA ARG A 17 20.31 14.50 15.59
C ARG A 17 19.61 15.74 16.17
N PRO A 18 20.30 16.55 17.01
CA PRO A 18 19.79 17.84 17.46
C PRO A 18 19.37 18.71 16.27
N CYS A 19 18.19 19.34 16.33
CA CYS A 19 17.74 20.27 15.28
C CYS A 19 16.56 21.15 15.73
N VAL A 20 16.37 22.27 15.03
CA VAL A 20 15.09 22.97 14.98
C VAL A 20 14.30 22.46 13.77
N LEU A 21 13.09 21.93 14.00
CA LEU A 21 12.14 21.59 12.95
C LEU A 21 11.20 22.76 12.69
N LEU A 22 11.35 23.42 11.54
CA LEU A 22 10.47 24.52 11.12
C LEU A 22 9.41 23.99 10.16
N ILE A 23 8.12 24.01 10.56
CA ILE A 23 7.01 23.52 9.74
C ILE A 23 6.26 24.71 9.11
N PHE A 24 6.34 24.84 7.79
CA PHE A 24 5.44 25.69 7.02
C PHE A 24 4.10 24.98 6.85
N GLY A 25 2.99 25.66 7.14
CA GLY A 25 1.66 25.04 7.17
C GLY A 25 1.37 24.30 8.48
N ALA A 26 1.93 24.77 9.60
CA ALA A 26 1.84 24.10 10.90
C ALA A 26 0.41 23.94 11.44
N SER A 27 -0.55 24.77 11.03
CA SER A 27 -1.97 24.64 11.39
C SER A 27 -2.74 23.61 10.55
N GLY A 28 -2.11 23.01 9.53
CA GLY A 28 -2.74 22.11 8.57
C GLY A 28 -3.02 20.69 9.06
N ASP A 29 -3.83 19.95 8.29
CA ASP A 29 -4.28 18.59 8.62
C ASP A 29 -3.12 17.58 8.70
N LEU A 30 -2.12 17.71 7.83
CA LEU A 30 -0.93 16.86 7.83
C LEU A 30 -0.16 16.96 9.16
N THR A 31 0.03 18.17 9.67
CA THR A 31 0.79 18.42 10.89
C THR A 31 0.13 17.75 12.09
N ARG A 32 -1.17 17.99 12.31
CA ARG A 32 -1.88 17.49 13.49
C ARG A 32 -2.16 15.98 13.44
N ARG A 33 -2.31 15.39 12.25
CA ARG A 33 -2.67 13.96 12.09
C ARG A 33 -1.49 13.03 11.88
N LEU A 34 -0.35 13.54 11.40
CA LEU A 34 0.78 12.70 11.00
C LEU A 34 2.10 13.19 11.61
N LEU A 35 2.48 14.46 11.42
CA LEU A 35 3.82 14.93 11.86
C LEU A 35 3.96 15.01 13.38
N VAL A 36 2.98 15.61 14.07
CA VAL A 36 2.99 15.71 15.54
C VAL A 36 2.85 14.34 16.20
N PRO A 37 1.93 13.45 15.77
CA PRO A 37 1.93 12.05 16.22
C PRO A 37 3.26 11.33 15.97
N ALA A 38 3.93 11.56 14.84
CA ALA A 38 5.23 10.96 14.56
C ALA A 38 6.32 11.45 15.52
N LEU A 39 6.37 12.75 15.81
CA LEU A 39 7.30 13.31 16.81
C LEU A 39 7.03 12.76 18.21
N TYR A 40 5.75 12.63 18.59
CA TYR A 40 5.34 12.04 19.86
C TYR A 40 5.76 10.56 19.95
N ASN A 41 5.60 9.79 18.88
CA ASN A 41 6.07 8.40 18.82
C ASN A 41 7.58 8.30 18.99
N LEU A 42 8.36 9.13 18.27
CA LEU A 42 9.81 9.20 18.43
C LEU A 42 10.22 9.58 19.86
N ALA A 43 9.51 10.51 20.50
CA ALA A 43 9.76 10.89 21.89
C ALA A 43 9.47 9.74 22.87
N CYS A 44 8.31 9.08 22.74
CA CYS A 44 7.96 7.93 23.57
C CYS A 44 8.94 6.76 23.44
N ASP A 45 9.49 6.55 22.24
CA ASP A 45 10.44 5.48 21.97
C ASP A 45 11.89 5.89 22.32
N GLY A 46 12.11 7.10 22.85
CA GLY A 46 13.44 7.60 23.20
C GLY A 46 14.35 7.85 21.99
N LEU A 47 13.76 8.03 20.81
CA LEU A 47 14.45 8.24 19.53
C LEU A 47 14.50 9.71 19.11
N LEU A 48 13.76 10.60 19.76
CA LEU A 48 13.84 12.05 19.54
C LEU A 48 14.90 12.67 20.47
N SER A 49 15.77 13.52 19.92
CA SER A 49 16.76 14.26 20.71
C SER A 49 16.11 15.12 21.80
N GLU A 50 16.76 15.23 22.95
CA GLU A 50 16.42 16.24 23.97
C GLU A 50 16.72 17.66 23.44
N HIS A 51 17.75 17.79 22.59
CA HIS A 51 18.15 19.03 21.92
C HIS A 51 17.33 19.32 20.66
N PHE A 52 16.02 19.43 20.85
CA PHE A 52 15.04 19.60 19.78
C PHE A 52 14.11 20.79 20.06
N ALA A 53 13.68 21.48 19.01
CA ALA A 53 12.59 22.45 19.08
C ALA A 53 11.76 22.41 17.80
N LEU A 54 10.46 22.68 17.92
CA LEU A 54 9.56 22.83 16.78
C LEU A 54 9.15 24.30 16.64
N LEU A 55 9.27 24.85 15.44
CA LEU A 55 8.76 26.18 15.09
C LEU A 55 7.73 26.06 13.97
N GLY A 56 6.46 26.28 14.30
CA GLY A 56 5.37 26.31 13.33
C GLY A 56 5.16 27.69 12.71
N THR A 57 4.80 27.73 11.43
CA THR A 57 4.30 28.96 10.80
C THR A 57 3.15 28.67 9.85
N ALA A 58 2.10 29.49 9.92
CA ALA A 58 0.96 29.47 9.01
C ALA A 58 0.22 30.82 9.03
N LEU A 59 -0.81 30.95 8.19
CA LEU A 59 -1.61 32.18 8.08
C LEU A 59 -2.45 32.46 9.34
N ASP A 60 -2.82 31.43 10.09
CA ASP A 60 -3.67 31.55 11.27
C ASP A 60 -3.00 32.41 12.35
N PRO A 61 -3.66 33.48 12.85
CA PRO A 61 -3.09 34.40 13.82
C PRO A 61 -3.13 33.82 15.24
N MET A 62 -2.31 32.80 15.50
CA MET A 62 -2.19 32.14 16.81
C MET A 62 -0.94 32.60 17.56
N THR A 63 -0.99 32.57 18.90
CA THR A 63 0.22 32.64 19.73
C THR A 63 0.84 31.25 19.90
N THR A 64 2.04 31.18 20.47
CA THR A 64 2.68 29.91 20.81
C THR A 64 1.83 29.09 21.80
N GLU A 65 1.22 29.73 22.78
CA GLU A 65 0.37 29.09 23.79
C GLU A 65 -0.89 28.50 23.14
N SER A 66 -1.60 29.27 22.31
CA SER A 66 -2.77 28.76 21.59
C SER A 66 -2.40 27.62 20.63
N PHE A 67 -1.22 27.67 20.00
CA PHE A 67 -0.74 26.57 19.17
C PHE A 67 -0.48 25.30 19.98
N ARG A 68 0.16 25.40 21.15
CA ARG A 68 0.38 24.27 22.07
C ARG A 68 -0.93 23.67 22.56
N GLU A 69 -1.87 24.50 23.00
CA GLU A 69 -3.21 24.06 23.43
C GLU A 69 -3.91 23.29 22.30
N ARG A 70 -3.85 23.83 21.07
CA ARG A 70 -4.44 23.18 19.91
C ARG A 70 -3.81 21.82 19.63
N MET A 71 -2.48 21.73 19.62
CA MET A 71 -1.77 20.47 19.40
C MET A 71 -2.07 19.46 20.51
N THR A 72 -2.21 19.91 21.76
CA THR A 72 -2.60 19.06 22.91
C THR A 72 -4.00 18.49 22.75
N ILE A 73 -4.93 19.24 22.17
CA ILE A 73 -6.28 18.72 21.86
C ILE A 73 -6.23 17.72 20.71
N ASP A 74 -5.52 18.05 19.62
CA ASP A 74 -5.46 17.22 18.42
C ASP A 74 -4.72 15.89 18.69
N ILE A 75 -3.64 15.86 19.49
CA ILE A 75 -2.88 14.62 19.76
C ILE A 75 -3.71 13.56 20.47
N GLN A 76 -4.69 13.95 21.31
CA GLN A 76 -5.62 13.01 21.97
C GLN A 76 -6.47 12.24 20.95
N GLN A 77 -6.70 12.81 19.77
CA GLN A 77 -7.52 12.20 18.72
C GLN A 77 -6.68 11.37 17.73
N PHE A 78 -5.42 11.74 17.52
CA PHE A 78 -4.61 11.22 16.42
C PHE A 78 -3.36 10.43 16.84
N HIS A 79 -3.08 10.28 18.15
CA HIS A 79 -1.98 9.41 18.57
C HIS A 79 -2.22 7.96 18.10
N THR A 80 -1.15 7.27 17.70
CA THR A 80 -1.24 5.90 17.18
C THR A 80 -0.86 4.83 18.20
N ARG A 81 -0.44 5.25 19.41
CA ARG A 81 -0.07 4.36 20.51
C ARG A 81 -1.31 3.82 21.24
N ASN A 82 -1.17 2.66 21.86
CA ASN A 82 -2.23 2.05 22.69
C ASN A 82 -2.55 2.87 23.95
N SER A 83 -1.59 3.64 24.44
CA SER A 83 -1.73 4.51 25.61
C SER A 83 -1.08 5.86 25.35
N PHE A 84 -1.68 6.90 25.92
CA PHE A 84 -1.13 8.25 25.95
C PHE A 84 -0.31 8.44 27.24
N ASP A 85 0.88 9.05 27.10
CA ASP A 85 1.80 9.38 28.19
C ASP A 85 1.85 10.91 28.34
N PRO A 86 1.17 11.46 29.36
CA PRO A 86 1.12 12.90 29.57
C PRO A 86 2.50 13.52 29.84
N ALA A 87 3.40 12.80 30.53
CA ALA A 87 4.70 13.36 30.90
C ALA A 87 5.59 13.56 29.67
N VAL A 88 5.61 12.59 28.76
CA VAL A 88 6.33 12.70 27.49
C VAL A 88 5.73 13.79 26.62
N TRP A 89 4.40 13.89 26.57
CA TRP A 89 3.74 14.93 25.79
C TRP A 89 4.01 16.34 26.33
N ASP A 90 3.89 16.55 27.64
CA ASP A 90 4.10 17.84 28.28
C ASP A 90 5.53 18.36 28.05
N ASP A 91 6.52 17.47 28.14
CA ASP A 91 7.91 17.80 27.78
C ASP A 91 8.05 18.16 26.29
N LEU A 92 7.49 17.37 25.38
CA LEU A 92 7.57 17.60 23.94
C LEU A 92 6.90 18.93 23.54
N VAL A 93 5.67 19.15 23.96
CA VAL A 93 4.87 20.33 23.58
C VAL A 93 5.44 21.61 24.18
N SER A 94 6.17 21.53 25.30
CA SER A 94 6.89 22.68 25.89
C SER A 94 7.96 23.27 24.96
N ARG A 95 8.41 22.50 23.96
CA ARG A 95 9.42 22.86 22.96
C ARG A 95 8.81 23.30 21.63
N PHE A 96 7.48 23.47 21.57
CA PHE A 96 6.77 23.93 20.36
C PHE A 96 6.59 25.45 20.39
N HIS A 97 6.85 26.09 19.27
CA HIS A 97 6.78 27.53 19.08
C HIS A 97 5.97 27.84 17.82
N TYR A 98 5.39 29.03 17.73
CA TYR A 98 4.58 29.42 16.57
C TYR A 98 4.76 30.90 16.21
N ILE A 99 4.90 31.18 14.92
CA ILE A 99 4.91 32.53 14.35
C ILE A 99 3.90 32.59 13.20
N PRO A 100 2.83 33.41 13.28
CA PRO A 100 1.93 33.62 12.16
C PRO A 100 2.67 34.33 11.02
N GLY A 101 2.44 33.90 9.79
CA GLY A 101 3.14 34.46 8.65
C GLY A 101 2.62 33.99 7.30
N ASN A 102 2.66 34.90 6.32
CA ASN A 102 2.41 34.60 4.93
C ASN A 102 3.70 34.14 4.24
N PHE A 103 3.69 32.93 3.69
CA PHE A 103 4.87 32.33 3.05
C PHE A 103 5.38 33.12 1.83
N SER A 104 4.56 34.02 1.28
CA SER A 104 4.94 34.83 0.13
C SER A 104 5.76 36.08 0.51
N GLU A 105 5.72 36.47 1.78
CA GLU A 105 6.27 37.73 2.29
C GLU A 105 7.66 37.54 2.89
N LEU A 106 8.66 38.21 2.33
CA LEU A 106 10.05 38.10 2.76
C LEU A 106 10.30 38.48 4.24
N PRO A 107 9.64 39.52 4.83
CA PRO A 107 9.85 39.87 6.24
C PRO A 107 9.57 38.74 7.22
N VAL A 108 8.63 37.84 6.91
CA VAL A 108 8.33 36.66 7.74
C VAL A 108 9.58 35.79 7.89
N TYR A 109 10.39 35.63 6.84
CA TYR A 109 11.58 34.80 6.86
C TYR A 109 12.71 35.40 7.70
N GLU A 110 12.79 36.73 7.80
CA GLU A 110 13.71 37.42 8.70
C GLU A 110 13.34 37.13 10.16
N THR A 111 12.05 37.25 10.51
CA THR A 111 11.55 36.89 11.84
C THR A 111 11.77 35.42 12.17
N LEU A 112 11.50 34.51 11.22
CA LEU A 112 11.74 33.08 11.39
C LEU A 112 13.23 32.78 11.62
N LYS A 113 14.13 33.49 10.92
CA LYS A 113 15.59 33.33 11.09
C LYS A 113 16.05 33.73 12.48
N GLU A 114 15.57 34.87 12.98
CA GLU A 114 15.87 35.33 14.34
C GLU A 114 15.36 34.34 15.39
N GLU A 115 14.13 33.85 15.23
CA GLU A 115 13.54 32.88 16.15
C GLU A 115 14.28 31.53 16.12
N VAL A 116 14.67 31.04 14.94
CA VAL A 116 15.50 29.82 14.82
C VAL A 116 16.83 30.00 15.54
N ALA A 117 17.47 31.16 15.45
CA ALA A 117 18.72 31.43 16.16
C ALA A 117 18.50 31.44 17.69
N ARG A 118 17.40 32.04 18.16
CA ARG A 118 16.99 32.04 19.57
C ARG A 118 16.76 30.63 20.09
N LEU A 119 15.98 29.82 19.37
CA LEU A 119 15.67 28.43 19.73
C LEU A 119 16.92 27.54 19.67
N THR A 120 17.81 27.77 18.71
CA THR A 120 19.09 27.07 18.63
C THR A 120 19.91 27.26 19.89
N ALA A 121 20.03 28.50 20.37
CA ALA A 121 20.75 28.81 21.60
C ALA A 121 20.05 28.26 22.85
N GLN A 122 18.71 28.33 22.89
CA GLN A 122 17.91 27.85 24.03
C GLN A 122 17.98 26.32 24.20
N HIS A 123 17.89 25.56 23.10
CA HIS A 123 17.77 24.10 23.13
C HIS A 123 19.07 23.36 22.77
N GLY A 124 20.13 24.07 22.38
CA GLY A 124 21.41 23.46 22.04
C GLY A 124 21.37 22.62 20.76
N THR A 125 20.63 23.06 19.74
CA THR A 125 20.35 22.26 18.52
C THR A 125 21.52 22.16 17.53
N GLU A 126 22.74 22.52 17.96
CA GLU A 126 23.97 22.57 17.14
C GLU A 126 23.83 23.47 15.88
N GLY A 127 22.83 24.34 15.88
CA GLY A 127 22.49 25.17 14.74
C GLY A 127 21.98 24.38 13.54
N ASN A 128 21.53 23.13 13.68
CA ASN A 128 20.92 22.32 12.63
C ASN A 128 19.44 22.71 12.45
N VAL A 129 18.98 22.80 11.19
CA VAL A 129 17.59 23.19 10.89
C VAL A 129 17.01 22.33 9.79
N LEU A 130 15.83 21.78 10.06
CA LEU A 130 15.01 21.02 9.14
C LEU A 130 13.76 21.84 8.78
N PHE A 131 13.61 22.23 7.52
CA PHE A 131 12.42 22.93 7.04
C PHE A 131 11.44 21.93 6.42
N TYR A 132 10.22 21.83 6.95
CA TYR A 132 9.18 20.95 6.46
C TYR A 132 8.10 21.74 5.73
N PHE A 133 7.83 21.40 4.47
CA PHE A 133 6.82 22.10 3.67
C PHE A 133 5.48 21.35 3.71
N ALA A 134 4.73 21.49 4.80
CA ALA A 134 3.37 20.98 4.94
C ALA A 134 2.35 21.93 4.28
N THR A 135 2.65 22.38 3.06
CA THR A 135 1.90 23.40 2.31
C THR A 135 1.47 22.88 0.94
N ALA A 136 0.63 23.63 0.23
CA ALA A 136 0.26 23.30 -1.14
C ALA A 136 1.47 23.42 -2.09
N PRO A 137 1.61 22.56 -3.13
CA PRO A 137 2.79 22.51 -4.00
C PRO A 137 3.18 23.83 -4.67
N ARG A 138 2.20 24.69 -4.96
CA ARG A 138 2.41 26.04 -5.52
C ARG A 138 3.31 26.95 -4.67
N PHE A 139 3.48 26.63 -3.38
CA PHE A 139 4.32 27.40 -2.47
C PHE A 139 5.76 26.87 -2.35
N PHE A 140 6.05 25.65 -2.81
CA PHE A 140 7.35 25.01 -2.58
C PHE A 140 8.52 25.83 -3.15
N GLY A 141 8.43 26.23 -4.41
CA GLY A 141 9.45 27.05 -5.06
C GLY A 141 9.64 28.41 -4.40
N ARG A 142 8.53 29.11 -4.12
CA ARG A 142 8.56 30.40 -3.43
C ARG A 142 9.15 30.33 -2.02
N ILE A 143 8.83 29.28 -1.25
CA ILE A 143 9.42 29.05 0.08
C ILE A 143 10.93 28.80 -0.06
N CYS A 144 11.36 27.97 -1.03
CA CYS A 144 12.77 27.72 -1.31
C CYS A 144 13.55 29.00 -1.65
N GLU A 145 13.01 29.83 -2.55
CA GLU A 145 13.56 31.12 -2.94
C GLU A 145 13.69 32.05 -1.73
N ASN A 146 12.60 32.25 -0.98
CA ASN A 146 12.59 33.17 0.16
C ASN A 146 13.52 32.73 1.29
N LEU A 147 13.61 31.42 1.58
CA LEU A 147 14.59 30.88 2.54
C LEU A 147 16.03 31.17 2.10
N HIS A 148 16.31 31.09 0.79
CA HIS A 148 17.62 31.41 0.24
C HIS A 148 17.92 32.91 0.35
N VAL A 149 17.01 33.77 -0.10
CA VAL A 149 17.16 35.23 -0.10
C VAL A 149 17.31 35.80 1.31
N ALA A 150 16.54 35.30 2.29
CA ALA A 150 16.68 35.69 3.70
C ALA A 150 17.96 35.14 4.37
N GLY A 151 18.71 34.29 3.67
CA GLY A 151 19.94 33.66 4.18
C GLY A 151 19.70 32.55 5.19
N CYS A 152 18.49 31.96 5.23
CA CYS A 152 18.15 30.83 6.11
C CYS A 152 18.86 29.52 5.71
N LYS A 153 19.36 29.42 4.47
CA LYS A 153 20.17 28.28 3.96
C LYS A 153 21.59 28.24 4.55
N SER A 154 22.07 29.31 5.18
CA SER A 154 23.43 29.36 5.74
C SER A 154 23.40 29.23 7.27
N GLY A 155 24.41 28.60 7.86
CA GLY A 155 24.54 28.44 9.30
C GLY A 155 25.68 27.50 9.70
N GLN A 156 25.89 27.34 11.01
CA GLN A 156 26.94 26.44 11.54
C GLN A 156 26.60 24.96 11.35
N GLY A 157 25.33 24.59 11.52
CA GLY A 157 24.82 23.23 11.32
C GLY A 157 24.27 22.98 9.91
N TRP A 158 23.79 21.77 9.67
CA TRP A 158 23.18 21.42 8.38
C TRP A 158 21.83 22.12 8.16
N ARG A 159 21.47 22.32 6.89
CA ARG A 159 20.17 22.84 6.44
C ARG A 159 19.57 21.85 5.47
N ARG A 160 18.37 21.35 5.77
CA ARG A 160 17.67 20.37 4.94
C ARG A 160 16.22 20.80 4.76
N ILE A 161 15.65 20.49 3.60
CA ILE A 161 14.24 20.72 3.31
C ILE A 161 13.54 19.38 3.07
N ILE A 162 12.34 19.25 3.62
CA ILE A 162 11.40 18.17 3.31
C ILE A 162 10.28 18.75 2.47
N VAL A 163 10.04 18.13 1.31
CA VAL A 163 9.02 18.55 0.35
C VAL A 163 7.96 17.45 0.23
N GLU A 164 6.70 17.81 0.42
CA GLU A 164 5.56 16.90 0.31
C GLU A 164 5.15 16.59 -1.13
N LYS A 165 4.33 15.54 -1.28
CA LYS A 165 3.66 15.26 -2.54
C LYS A 165 2.41 16.15 -2.73
N PRO A 166 1.96 16.42 -3.97
CA PRO A 166 2.55 16.00 -5.24
C PRO A 166 3.73 16.86 -5.70
N PHE A 167 4.73 16.23 -6.32
CA PHE A 167 5.87 16.90 -6.93
C PHE A 167 5.67 16.99 -8.45
N GLY A 168 4.98 18.05 -8.87
CA GLY A 168 4.42 18.18 -10.22
C GLY A 168 3.12 17.40 -10.42
N THR A 169 2.41 17.70 -11.51
CA THR A 169 1.17 17.02 -11.94
C THR A 169 1.34 16.28 -13.27
N ASP A 170 2.48 16.47 -13.91
CA ASP A 170 2.92 15.88 -15.16
C ASP A 170 4.46 16.00 -15.23
N LEU A 171 5.08 15.42 -16.26
CA LEU A 171 6.54 15.45 -16.42
C LEU A 171 7.10 16.86 -16.57
N LYS A 172 6.38 17.76 -17.25
CA LYS A 172 6.86 19.12 -17.52
C LYS A 172 6.89 19.94 -16.22
N SER A 173 5.75 19.99 -15.53
CA SER A 173 5.59 20.66 -14.24
C SER A 173 6.53 20.10 -13.17
N ALA A 174 6.79 18.79 -13.16
CA ALA A 174 7.77 18.19 -12.25
C ALA A 174 9.21 18.66 -12.53
N ARG A 175 9.61 18.77 -13.81
CA ARG A 175 10.92 19.32 -14.20
C ARG A 175 11.06 20.80 -13.87
N GLU A 176 10.02 21.58 -14.12
CA GLU A 176 9.98 23.01 -13.79
C GLU A 176 10.13 23.22 -12.28
N LEU A 177 9.35 22.51 -11.47
CA LEU A 177 9.46 22.55 -10.01
C LEU A 177 10.84 22.05 -9.52
N ASN A 178 11.37 20.98 -10.12
CA ASN A 178 12.69 20.47 -9.77
C ASN A 178 13.78 21.52 -10.04
N ALA A 179 13.74 22.17 -11.19
CA ALA A 179 14.66 23.23 -11.57
C ALA A 179 14.54 24.46 -10.65
N GLU A 180 13.31 24.85 -10.28
CA GLU A 180 13.06 25.95 -9.35
C GLU A 180 13.66 25.68 -7.95
N VAL A 181 13.47 24.48 -7.42
CA VAL A 181 14.07 24.11 -6.13
C VAL A 181 15.61 24.04 -6.22
N LEU A 182 16.14 23.43 -7.28
CA LEU A 182 17.59 23.30 -7.50
C LEU A 182 18.31 24.62 -7.81
N ALA A 183 17.58 25.66 -8.23
CA ALA A 183 18.14 26.99 -8.39
C ALA A 183 18.62 27.60 -7.05
N HIS A 184 18.08 27.11 -5.92
CA HIS A 184 18.35 27.67 -4.59
C HIS A 184 18.92 26.66 -3.60
N TRP A 185 18.75 25.35 -3.83
CA TRP A 185 19.13 24.26 -2.92
C TRP A 185 19.94 23.19 -3.63
N ASP A 186 20.89 22.60 -2.90
CA ASP A 186 21.68 21.46 -3.38
C ASP A 186 20.89 20.15 -3.20
N GLU A 187 20.99 19.20 -4.13
CA GLU A 187 20.22 17.94 -4.08
C GLU A 187 20.47 17.12 -2.79
N SER A 188 21.64 17.26 -2.17
CA SER A 188 21.96 16.64 -0.87
C SER A 188 21.17 17.20 0.32
N GLN A 189 20.55 18.38 0.14
CA GLN A 189 19.74 19.06 1.14
C GLN A 189 18.23 18.80 0.95
N ILE A 190 17.81 18.13 -0.13
CA ILE A 190 16.41 18.00 -0.51
C ILE A 190 15.90 16.59 -0.23
N TYR A 191 14.80 16.50 0.52
CA TYR A 191 14.18 15.27 0.98
C TYR A 191 12.72 15.22 0.50
N ARG A 192 12.49 14.65 -0.69
CA ARG A 192 11.13 14.54 -1.27
C ARG A 192 10.40 13.32 -0.71
N ILE A 193 9.25 13.56 -0.09
CA ILE A 193 8.49 12.53 0.62
C ILE A 193 7.79 11.58 -0.35
N ASP A 194 7.97 10.30 -0.08
CA ASP A 194 7.01 9.26 -0.41
C ASP A 194 6.81 8.41 0.85
N HIS A 195 5.68 8.60 1.54
CA HIS A 195 5.43 7.96 2.84
C HIS A 195 5.35 6.43 2.78
N TYR A 196 5.18 5.81 1.59
CA TYR A 196 5.29 4.35 1.49
C TYR A 196 6.71 3.88 1.75
N LEU A 197 7.73 4.68 1.42
CA LEU A 197 9.12 4.33 1.71
C LEU A 197 9.44 4.38 3.20
N GLY A 198 8.67 5.12 3.98
CA GLY A 198 8.76 5.11 5.45
C GLY A 198 8.16 3.86 6.10
N LYS A 199 7.39 3.03 5.37
CA LYS A 199 6.78 1.82 5.94
C LYS A 199 7.84 0.73 6.14
N GLU A 200 7.87 0.16 7.35
CA GLU A 200 8.77 -0.95 7.72
C GLU A 200 8.79 -2.09 6.70
N THR A 201 7.61 -2.54 6.25
CA THR A 201 7.48 -3.63 5.28
C THR A 201 8.01 -3.29 3.89
N VAL A 202 7.98 -2.01 3.49
CA VAL A 202 8.59 -1.57 2.23
C VAL A 202 10.11 -1.49 2.37
N GLN A 203 10.62 -1.01 3.51
CA GLN A 203 12.05 -1.01 3.79
C GLN A 203 12.61 -2.44 3.84
N ASN A 204 11.83 -3.39 4.35
CA ASN A 204 12.18 -4.80 4.39
C ASN A 204 12.36 -5.43 2.99
N LEU A 205 11.82 -4.86 1.91
CA LEU A 205 12.10 -5.36 0.56
C LEU A 205 13.60 -5.37 0.26
N LEU A 206 14.32 -4.33 0.69
CA LEU A 206 15.78 -4.24 0.54
C LEU A 206 16.50 -5.24 1.44
N ALA A 207 16.14 -5.25 2.73
CA ALA A 207 16.76 -6.13 3.71
C ALA A 207 16.56 -7.60 3.30
N PHE A 208 15.34 -7.98 2.92
CA PHE A 208 15.00 -9.33 2.50
C PHE A 208 15.82 -9.76 1.28
N ARG A 209 15.87 -8.96 0.22
CA ARG A 209 16.58 -9.34 -1.01
C ARG A 209 18.07 -9.54 -0.79
N PHE A 210 18.72 -8.64 -0.07
CA PHE A 210 20.18 -8.60 -0.01
C PHE A 210 20.79 -9.25 1.24
N SER A 211 19.98 -9.65 2.23
CA SER A 211 20.46 -10.45 3.37
C SER A 211 20.26 -11.96 3.19
N ASN A 212 19.38 -12.39 2.29
CA ASN A 212 19.02 -13.80 2.13
C ASN A 212 19.65 -14.41 0.87
N GLY A 213 20.83 -15.03 1.03
CA GLY A 213 21.55 -15.69 -0.07
C GLY A 213 20.76 -16.81 -0.76
N MET A 214 19.71 -17.34 -0.14
CA MET A 214 18.80 -18.32 -0.74
C MET A 214 17.90 -17.72 -1.84
N PHE A 215 17.46 -16.46 -1.71
CA PHE A 215 16.48 -15.86 -2.61
C PHE A 215 17.11 -15.09 -3.78
N GLU A 216 18.23 -14.39 -3.58
CA GLU A 216 18.85 -13.58 -4.64
C GLU A 216 19.19 -14.37 -5.93
N PRO A 217 19.67 -15.64 -5.88
CA PRO A 217 19.88 -16.44 -7.09
C PRO A 217 18.61 -16.69 -7.91
N LEU A 218 17.43 -16.67 -7.26
CA LEU A 218 16.13 -16.84 -7.89
C LEU A 218 15.57 -15.52 -8.44
N TRP A 219 16.23 -14.39 -8.19
CA TRP A 219 15.69 -13.05 -8.44
C TRP A 219 15.93 -12.51 -9.85
N ASN A 220 15.56 -13.30 -10.87
CA ASN A 220 15.78 -12.96 -12.27
C ASN A 220 14.84 -13.73 -13.22
N LYS A 221 14.86 -13.35 -14.51
CA LYS A 221 14.06 -13.93 -15.59
C LYS A 221 14.16 -15.44 -15.76
N ASN A 222 15.19 -16.12 -15.26
CA ASN A 222 15.29 -17.57 -15.39
C ASN A 222 14.33 -18.30 -14.44
N TYR A 223 13.98 -17.68 -13.31
CA TYR A 223 13.17 -18.31 -12.26
C TYR A 223 11.85 -17.60 -12.01
N ILE A 224 11.79 -16.27 -12.17
CA ILE A 224 10.55 -15.50 -12.01
C ILE A 224 9.76 -15.55 -13.32
N ASP A 225 8.47 -15.85 -13.20
CA ASP A 225 7.51 -15.82 -14.30
C ASP A 225 6.87 -14.43 -14.44
N ASN A 226 6.36 -13.87 -13.34
CA ASN A 226 5.77 -12.53 -13.30
C ASN A 226 5.82 -11.94 -11.88
N ILE A 227 5.64 -10.62 -11.82
CA ILE A 227 5.51 -9.88 -10.56
C ILE A 227 4.21 -9.10 -10.58
N GLN A 228 3.48 -9.10 -9.46
CA GLN A 228 2.20 -8.42 -9.32
C GLN A 228 2.23 -7.49 -8.11
N PHE A 229 1.95 -6.21 -8.32
CA PHE A 229 1.73 -5.23 -7.26
C PHE A 229 0.25 -4.94 -7.18
N ASN A 230 -0.35 -5.25 -6.03
CA ASN A 230 -1.73 -4.95 -5.73
C ASN A 230 -1.80 -3.85 -4.67
N VAL A 231 -2.48 -2.74 -4.95
CA VAL A 231 -2.73 -1.68 -3.97
C VAL A 231 -4.20 -1.28 -3.99
N SER A 232 -5.02 -2.00 -3.24
CA SER A 232 -6.46 -1.82 -3.18
C SER A 232 -6.89 -1.01 -1.95
N GLU A 233 -7.91 -0.17 -2.13
CA GLU A 233 -8.57 0.56 -1.05
C GLU A 233 -10.07 0.25 -1.06
N ALA A 234 -10.59 -0.21 0.08
CA ALA A 234 -12.03 -0.38 0.28
C ALA A 234 -12.77 0.96 0.40
N VAL A 235 -12.06 2.01 0.81
CA VAL A 235 -12.61 3.36 0.92
C VAL A 235 -12.76 4.00 -0.46
N ASP A 236 -13.80 4.82 -0.62
CA ASP A 236 -14.04 5.63 -1.80
C ASP A 236 -13.37 7.01 -1.70
N VAL A 237 -13.74 7.94 -2.58
CA VAL A 237 -13.15 9.29 -2.58
C VAL A 237 -13.56 10.12 -1.35
N GLY A 238 -14.66 9.76 -0.68
CA GLY A 238 -15.21 10.48 0.47
C GLY A 238 -15.34 11.99 0.22
N SER A 239 -14.89 12.80 1.17
CA SER A 239 -14.96 14.27 1.09
C SER A 239 -13.90 14.91 0.19
N ARG A 240 -13.05 14.12 -0.48
CA ARG A 240 -11.91 14.62 -1.27
C ARG A 240 -12.19 14.67 -2.78
N GLY A 241 -13.46 14.64 -3.18
CA GLY A 241 -13.91 14.66 -4.58
C GLY A 241 -13.17 15.68 -5.44
N GLY A 242 -13.25 16.97 -5.08
CA GLY A 242 -12.66 18.05 -5.87
C GLY A 242 -11.13 17.99 -6.03
N TYR A 243 -10.40 17.52 -5.01
CA TYR A 243 -8.96 17.29 -5.15
C TYR A 243 -8.69 16.08 -6.04
N TYR A 244 -9.37 14.96 -5.77
CA TYR A 244 -9.11 13.70 -6.43
C TYR A 244 -9.44 13.75 -7.93
N ASP A 245 -10.47 14.54 -8.31
CA ASP A 245 -10.91 14.73 -9.69
C ASP A 245 -9.88 15.45 -10.58
N THR A 246 -8.81 15.99 -10.00
CA THR A 246 -7.66 16.54 -10.73
C THR A 246 -6.44 15.61 -10.73
N SER A 247 -6.43 14.62 -9.84
CA SER A 247 -5.30 13.72 -9.64
C SER A 247 -5.50 12.39 -10.37
N GLY A 248 -6.60 11.69 -10.07
CA GLY A 248 -6.81 10.29 -10.45
C GLY A 248 -5.86 9.32 -9.76
N VAL A 249 -6.15 8.02 -9.83
CA VAL A 249 -5.34 6.99 -9.17
C VAL A 249 -3.94 6.86 -9.78
N LEU A 250 -3.77 7.20 -11.07
CA LEU A 250 -2.48 7.10 -11.73
C LEU A 250 -1.46 8.06 -11.10
N ARG A 251 -1.87 9.30 -10.77
CA ARG A 251 -1.01 10.27 -10.08
C ARG A 251 -0.95 10.04 -8.58
N ASP A 252 -2.06 9.66 -7.96
CA ASP A 252 -2.15 9.56 -6.49
C ASP A 252 -1.35 8.36 -5.94
N MET A 253 -1.32 7.25 -6.68
CA MET A 253 -0.80 5.95 -6.22
C MET A 253 0.27 5.33 -7.12
N MET A 254 0.06 5.30 -8.44
CA MET A 254 0.97 4.57 -9.34
C MET A 254 2.28 5.31 -9.56
N GLN A 255 2.20 6.59 -9.95
CA GLN A 255 3.36 7.41 -10.33
C GLN A 255 4.39 7.51 -9.21
N ASN A 256 3.95 7.52 -7.95
CA ASN A 256 4.82 7.62 -6.78
C ASN A 256 5.04 6.24 -6.14
N HIS A 257 4.12 5.81 -5.29
CA HIS A 257 4.25 4.69 -4.36
C HIS A 257 4.58 3.38 -5.07
N MET A 258 3.82 3.05 -6.12
CA MET A 258 4.02 1.78 -6.82
C MET A 258 5.32 1.75 -7.61
N PHE A 259 5.70 2.84 -8.28
CA PHE A 259 6.99 2.92 -8.97
C PHE A 259 8.17 2.90 -8.01
N GLN A 260 8.04 3.47 -6.80
CA GLN A 260 9.10 3.36 -5.79
C GLN A 260 9.23 1.92 -5.24
N MET A 261 8.12 1.26 -4.94
CA MET A 261 8.14 -0.16 -4.52
C MET A 261 8.69 -1.07 -5.64
N LEU A 262 8.31 -0.80 -6.89
CA LEU A 262 8.88 -1.45 -8.08
C LEU A 262 10.41 -1.30 -8.12
N ALA A 263 10.90 -0.08 -7.92
CA ALA A 263 12.34 0.18 -7.92
C ALA A 263 13.07 -0.61 -6.84
N TYR A 264 12.57 -0.63 -5.59
CA TYR A 264 13.19 -1.44 -4.54
C TYR A 264 13.18 -2.94 -4.83
N LEU A 265 12.05 -3.48 -5.27
CA LEU A 265 11.93 -4.91 -5.51
C LEU A 265 12.81 -5.38 -6.68
N CYS A 266 12.96 -4.56 -7.72
CA CYS A 266 13.53 -4.99 -8.98
C CYS A 266 14.94 -4.45 -9.27
N MET A 267 15.46 -3.48 -8.50
CA MET A 267 16.80 -2.90 -8.77
C MET A 267 17.92 -3.94 -8.64
N GLU A 268 19.09 -3.65 -9.21
CA GLU A 268 20.28 -4.47 -9.01
C GLU A 268 20.81 -4.36 -7.58
N VAL A 269 21.73 -5.26 -7.22
CA VAL A 269 22.44 -5.19 -5.94
C VAL A 269 23.29 -3.91 -5.93
N PRO A 270 23.07 -2.98 -4.98
CA PRO A 270 23.87 -1.76 -4.89
C PRO A 270 25.27 -2.08 -4.38
N GLY A 271 26.27 -1.30 -4.79
CA GLY A 271 27.66 -1.51 -4.36
C GLY A 271 27.91 -1.26 -2.86
N SER A 272 26.98 -0.62 -2.16
CA SER A 272 26.97 -0.44 -0.70
C SER A 272 25.57 -0.05 -0.23
N PHE A 273 25.37 0.05 1.08
CA PHE A 273 24.14 0.57 1.68
C PHE A 273 24.15 2.10 1.85
N GLN A 274 25.08 2.81 1.20
CA GLN A 274 25.06 4.28 1.20
C GLN A 274 23.85 4.80 0.41
N PRO A 275 23.23 5.93 0.82
CA PRO A 275 22.00 6.42 0.21
C PRO A 275 22.08 6.56 -1.31
N ASP A 276 23.17 7.12 -1.83
CA ASP A 276 23.35 7.29 -3.27
C ASP A 276 23.57 5.99 -4.03
N ALA A 277 24.20 4.98 -3.43
CA ALA A 277 24.34 3.68 -4.08
C ALA A 277 22.97 3.02 -4.32
N ILE A 278 22.08 3.11 -3.33
CA ILE A 278 20.70 2.62 -3.44
C ILE A 278 19.90 3.47 -4.45
N ARG A 279 19.94 4.80 -4.32
CA ARG A 279 19.20 5.71 -5.22
C ARG A 279 19.64 5.58 -6.68
N ASN A 280 20.93 5.32 -6.94
CA ASN A 280 21.44 5.09 -8.28
C ASN A 280 20.86 3.81 -8.91
N GLU A 281 20.78 2.69 -8.18
CA GLU A 281 20.21 1.46 -8.73
C GLU A 281 18.68 1.56 -8.91
N LYS A 282 17.98 2.29 -8.02
CA LYS A 282 16.56 2.64 -8.24
C LYS A 282 16.36 3.46 -9.52
N ALA A 283 17.20 4.47 -9.74
CA ALA A 283 17.08 5.37 -10.90
C ALA A 283 17.36 4.63 -12.20
N LYS A 284 18.43 3.84 -12.22
CA LYS A 284 18.79 2.95 -13.34
C LYS A 284 17.66 1.97 -13.67
N LEU A 285 16.98 1.43 -12.67
CA LEU A 285 15.81 0.59 -12.92
C LEU A 285 14.66 1.36 -13.56
N LEU A 286 14.22 2.49 -12.98
CA LEU A 286 13.09 3.24 -13.52
C LEU A 286 13.38 3.80 -14.92
N GLN A 287 14.63 4.11 -15.23
CA GLN A 287 15.06 4.47 -16.59
C GLN A 287 14.93 3.29 -17.57
N SER A 288 15.09 2.05 -17.09
CA SER A 288 14.94 0.83 -17.89
C SER A 288 13.47 0.43 -18.11
N VAL A 289 12.51 1.07 -17.44
CA VAL A 289 11.08 0.81 -17.69
C VAL A 289 10.71 1.39 -19.05
N ARG A 290 10.10 0.55 -19.90
CA ARG A 290 9.69 0.95 -21.25
C ARG A 290 8.59 2.02 -21.21
N THR A 291 8.75 3.08 -22.01
CA THR A 291 7.66 4.01 -22.33
C THR A 291 6.88 3.53 -23.53
N TYR A 292 5.57 3.71 -23.51
CA TYR A 292 4.67 3.14 -24.50
C TYR A 292 4.24 4.13 -25.58
N SER A 293 4.13 3.64 -26.80
CA SER A 293 3.35 4.30 -27.86
C SER A 293 1.85 4.28 -27.53
N PRO A 294 1.01 5.14 -28.15
CA PRO A 294 -0.44 5.14 -27.92
C PRO A 294 -1.10 3.75 -28.07
N ARG A 295 -0.67 2.96 -29.07
CA ARG A 295 -1.16 1.60 -29.29
C ARG A 295 -0.79 0.65 -28.16
N GLU A 296 0.41 0.80 -27.61
CA GLU A 296 0.88 0.00 -26.47
C GLU A 296 0.19 0.42 -25.18
N VAL A 297 -0.06 1.72 -24.97
CA VAL A 297 -0.86 2.19 -23.82
C VAL A 297 -2.26 1.56 -23.86
N ALA A 298 -2.93 1.60 -25.02
CA ALA A 298 -4.24 0.96 -25.21
C ALA A 298 -4.24 -0.55 -24.89
N ARG A 299 -3.11 -1.22 -25.16
CA ARG A 299 -2.96 -2.66 -24.97
C ARG A 299 -2.57 -3.04 -23.54
N TYR A 300 -1.72 -2.25 -22.89
CA TYR A 300 -1.05 -2.60 -21.65
C TYR A 300 -1.53 -1.83 -20.43
N THR A 301 -2.50 -0.93 -20.60
CA THR A 301 -3.07 -0.16 -19.50
C THR A 301 -4.59 -0.24 -19.51
N VAL A 302 -5.17 -0.15 -18.34
CA VAL A 302 -6.61 -0.16 -18.08
C VAL A 302 -6.89 0.95 -17.10
N ARG A 303 -7.98 1.68 -17.31
CA ARG A 303 -8.53 2.62 -16.33
C ARG A 303 -9.97 2.29 -16.03
N GLY A 304 -10.42 2.60 -14.83
CA GLY A 304 -11.78 2.37 -14.38
C GLY A 304 -12.33 3.49 -13.50
N GLN A 305 -13.64 3.54 -13.41
CA GLN A 305 -14.37 4.43 -12.50
C GLN A 305 -15.55 3.69 -11.85
N TYR A 306 -15.66 3.76 -10.52
CA TYR A 306 -16.69 3.01 -9.79
C TYR A 306 -18.10 3.56 -10.02
N GLY A 307 -19.06 2.65 -10.20
CA GLY A 307 -20.48 2.94 -10.29
C GLY A 307 -21.18 3.13 -8.95
N PRO A 308 -22.48 3.48 -8.94
CA PRO A 308 -23.28 3.51 -7.71
C PRO A 308 -23.47 2.11 -7.13
N LEU A 309 -23.63 2.04 -5.80
CA LEU A 309 -24.11 0.83 -5.14
C LEU A 309 -25.64 0.86 -5.11
N LEU A 310 -26.28 -0.17 -5.67
CA LEU A 310 -27.74 -0.28 -5.74
C LEU A 310 -28.28 -1.36 -4.78
N ASP A 311 -29.45 -1.11 -4.20
CA ASP A 311 -30.24 -2.14 -3.51
C ASP A 311 -30.95 -3.09 -4.50
N ALA A 312 -31.64 -4.11 -3.98
CA ALA A 312 -32.41 -5.05 -4.80
C ALA A 312 -33.53 -4.38 -5.62
N GLY A 313 -34.03 -3.23 -5.16
CA GLY A 313 -35.04 -2.40 -5.84
C GLY A 313 -34.46 -1.36 -6.80
N SER A 314 -33.15 -1.39 -7.08
CA SER A 314 -32.42 -0.41 -7.91
C SER A 314 -32.35 1.01 -7.33
N ASN A 315 -32.57 1.20 -6.02
CA ASN A 315 -32.33 2.48 -5.37
C ASN A 315 -30.84 2.63 -5.05
N VAL A 316 -30.33 3.86 -5.16
CA VAL A 316 -28.92 4.19 -4.85
C VAL A 316 -28.70 4.16 -3.33
N ILE A 317 -27.93 3.18 -2.86
CA ILE A 317 -27.43 3.11 -1.48
C ILE A 317 -26.23 4.04 -1.32
N LYS A 318 -25.30 4.03 -2.29
CA LYS A 318 -24.14 4.92 -2.34
C LYS A 318 -23.94 5.48 -3.75
N PRO A 319 -23.60 6.78 -3.90
CA PRO A 319 -23.40 7.40 -5.21
C PRO A 319 -22.23 6.75 -5.97
N GLY A 320 -22.27 6.74 -7.29
CA GLY A 320 -21.10 6.48 -8.14
C GLY A 320 -20.17 7.70 -8.16
N TYR A 321 -18.97 7.56 -8.71
CA TYR A 321 -17.94 8.62 -8.60
C TYR A 321 -18.40 9.98 -9.13
N ARG A 322 -19.04 10.03 -10.31
CA ARG A 322 -19.60 11.26 -10.92
C ARG A 322 -20.78 11.88 -10.15
N GLN A 323 -21.29 11.18 -9.14
CA GLN A 323 -22.39 11.61 -8.27
C GLN A 323 -21.88 12.00 -6.88
N GLU A 324 -20.58 11.89 -6.63
CA GLU A 324 -19.95 12.30 -5.38
C GLU A 324 -19.90 13.81 -5.26
N LYS A 325 -19.83 14.27 -4.01
CA LYS A 325 -19.68 15.69 -3.72
C LYS A 325 -18.39 16.24 -4.34
N ASP A 326 -18.50 17.40 -4.98
CA ASP A 326 -17.38 18.14 -5.58
C ASP A 326 -16.67 17.40 -6.75
N VAL A 327 -17.35 16.43 -7.40
CA VAL A 327 -16.87 15.76 -8.62
C VAL A 327 -17.69 16.22 -9.83
N ALA A 328 -17.04 16.42 -10.98
CA ALA A 328 -17.75 16.80 -12.20
C ALA A 328 -18.67 15.66 -12.70
N PRO A 329 -19.93 15.93 -13.10
CA PRO A 329 -20.84 14.90 -13.62
C PRO A 329 -20.34 14.18 -14.88
N ASP A 330 -19.48 14.85 -15.65
CA ASP A 330 -18.82 14.34 -16.86
C ASP A 330 -17.35 13.95 -16.62
N SER A 331 -16.94 13.81 -15.35
CA SER A 331 -15.56 13.50 -14.99
C SER A 331 -15.02 12.27 -15.73
N ARG A 332 -13.81 12.44 -16.26
CA ARG A 332 -13.02 11.40 -16.94
C ARG A 332 -11.92 10.83 -16.06
N THR A 333 -11.93 11.19 -14.78
CA THR A 333 -10.90 10.81 -13.81
C THR A 333 -11.05 9.36 -13.42
N GLU A 334 -9.94 8.63 -13.48
CA GLU A 334 -9.90 7.23 -13.10
C GLU A 334 -9.82 7.05 -11.57
N THR A 335 -10.67 6.19 -11.03
CA THR A 335 -10.60 5.71 -9.63
C THR A 335 -9.95 4.34 -9.53
N TYR A 336 -9.65 3.71 -10.67
CA TYR A 336 -8.90 2.47 -10.81
C TYR A 336 -7.94 2.56 -11.99
N ALA A 337 -6.77 1.96 -11.86
CA ALA A 337 -5.83 1.75 -12.93
C ALA A 337 -5.17 0.37 -12.80
N ALA A 338 -4.89 -0.26 -13.94
CA ALA A 338 -3.98 -1.38 -14.04
C ALA A 338 -3.01 -1.18 -15.20
N ALA A 339 -1.77 -1.63 -15.04
CA ALA A 339 -0.72 -1.50 -16.04
C ALA A 339 0.16 -2.75 -16.07
N ARG A 340 0.50 -3.22 -17.26
CA ARG A 340 1.56 -4.21 -17.49
C ARG A 340 2.79 -3.45 -17.94
N LEU A 341 3.87 -3.54 -17.18
CA LEU A 341 5.15 -2.88 -17.46
C LEU A 341 6.16 -3.87 -18.05
N HIS A 342 7.09 -3.34 -18.84
CA HIS A 342 8.30 -4.02 -19.28
C HIS A 342 9.51 -3.31 -18.70
N ILE A 343 10.46 -4.08 -18.16
CA ILE A 343 11.76 -3.59 -17.72
C ILE A 343 12.80 -4.09 -18.70
N ASP A 344 13.30 -3.19 -19.55
CA ASP A 344 14.21 -3.48 -20.65
C ASP A 344 15.66 -3.55 -20.14
N ASN A 345 15.96 -4.54 -19.31
CA ASN A 345 17.31 -4.86 -18.85
C ASN A 345 17.57 -6.37 -18.82
N TRP A 346 18.83 -6.77 -18.62
CA TRP A 346 19.22 -8.18 -18.69
C TRP A 346 18.49 -9.08 -17.67
N ARG A 347 18.27 -8.58 -16.45
CA ARG A 347 17.66 -9.33 -15.35
C ARG A 347 16.18 -9.62 -15.58
N TRP A 348 15.45 -8.66 -16.14
CA TRP A 348 13.98 -8.68 -16.22
C TRP A 348 13.42 -8.82 -17.63
N GLU A 349 14.27 -8.95 -18.66
CA GLU A 349 13.85 -9.19 -20.03
C GLU A 349 12.82 -10.34 -20.11
N GLY A 350 11.65 -10.03 -20.66
CA GLY A 350 10.55 -10.98 -20.85
C GLY A 350 9.69 -11.25 -19.61
N VAL A 351 10.06 -10.76 -18.42
CA VAL A 351 9.25 -10.86 -17.20
C VAL A 351 8.28 -9.68 -17.13
N PRO A 352 6.96 -9.89 -17.25
CA PRO A 352 6.00 -8.83 -17.06
C PRO A 352 5.86 -8.45 -15.58
N VAL A 353 5.72 -7.16 -15.33
CA VAL A 353 5.33 -6.63 -14.03
C VAL A 353 3.94 -6.03 -14.15
N TYR A 354 2.98 -6.55 -13.39
CA TYR A 354 1.62 -6.05 -13.35
C TYR A 354 1.43 -5.17 -12.13
N LEU A 355 0.85 -4.00 -12.34
CA LEU A 355 0.49 -3.04 -11.31
C LEU A 355 -1.02 -2.85 -11.36
N ARG A 356 -1.71 -2.90 -10.21
CA ARG A 356 -3.08 -2.40 -10.11
C ARG A 356 -3.31 -1.61 -8.83
N SER A 357 -4.13 -0.57 -8.94
CA SER A 357 -4.59 0.21 -7.80
C SER A 357 -5.98 0.76 -8.05
N GLY A 358 -6.79 0.83 -7.00
CA GLY A 358 -8.08 1.51 -7.09
C GLY A 358 -8.78 1.72 -5.77
N LYS A 359 -9.83 2.53 -5.84
CA LYS A 359 -10.73 2.89 -4.73
C LYS A 359 -12.07 2.19 -4.84
N ALA A 360 -12.78 2.13 -3.70
CA ALA A 360 -14.05 1.45 -3.56
C ALA A 360 -14.01 -0.02 -4.03
N LEU A 361 -12.88 -0.69 -3.76
CA LEU A 361 -12.68 -2.09 -4.10
C LEU A 361 -13.14 -3.02 -2.97
N TRP A 362 -13.15 -4.32 -3.24
CA TRP A 362 -13.55 -5.36 -2.31
C TRP A 362 -12.92 -5.23 -0.91
N LYS A 363 -11.60 -5.01 -0.88
CA LYS A 363 -10.83 -4.92 0.37
C LYS A 363 -9.72 -3.88 0.28
N ARG A 364 -9.24 -3.46 1.46
CA ARG A 364 -7.95 -2.78 1.57
C ARG A 364 -6.84 -3.81 1.58
N GLY A 365 -5.83 -3.61 0.75
CA GLY A 365 -4.68 -4.51 0.65
C GLY A 365 -3.52 -3.85 -0.08
N THR A 366 -2.30 -4.11 0.39
CA THR A 366 -1.09 -3.77 -0.35
C THR A 366 -0.19 -5.00 -0.32
N GLU A 367 -0.13 -5.69 -1.44
CA GLU A 367 0.60 -6.94 -1.57
C GLU A 367 1.51 -6.91 -2.82
N ILE A 368 2.67 -7.54 -2.71
CA ILE A 368 3.58 -7.76 -3.84
C ILE A 368 3.76 -9.28 -3.98
N VAL A 369 3.38 -9.82 -5.13
CA VAL A 369 3.47 -11.24 -5.43
C VAL A 369 4.57 -11.45 -6.46
N VAL A 370 5.60 -12.23 -6.10
CA VAL A 370 6.62 -12.74 -7.01
C VAL A 370 6.25 -14.19 -7.33
N GLU A 371 5.77 -14.42 -8.55
CA GLU A 371 5.41 -15.77 -9.00
C GLU A 371 6.58 -16.41 -9.76
N PHE A 372 7.00 -17.59 -9.32
CA PHE A 372 8.09 -18.36 -9.93
C PHE A 372 7.57 -19.27 -11.05
N LYS A 373 8.43 -19.55 -12.02
CA LYS A 373 8.17 -20.51 -13.10
C LYS A 373 7.89 -21.90 -12.53
N LYS A 374 6.97 -22.60 -13.17
CA LYS A 374 6.57 -23.96 -12.79
C LYS A 374 7.71 -24.94 -12.98
N ALA A 375 7.86 -25.87 -12.04
CA ALA A 375 8.75 -27.00 -12.19
C ALA A 375 8.26 -27.93 -13.34
N PRO A 376 9.18 -28.61 -14.05
CA PRO A 376 8.81 -29.61 -15.04
C PRO A 376 7.94 -30.73 -14.44
N GLN A 377 6.77 -31.00 -15.03
CA GLN A 377 5.82 -31.99 -14.50
C GLN A 377 6.22 -33.46 -14.77
N VAL A 378 7.25 -33.70 -15.59
CA VAL A 378 7.63 -35.03 -16.10
C VAL A 378 7.86 -36.06 -15.00
N ILE A 379 8.38 -35.66 -13.84
CA ILE A 379 8.67 -36.58 -12.72
C ILE A 379 7.40 -37.13 -12.06
N PHE A 380 6.26 -36.49 -12.26
CA PHE A 380 4.97 -36.90 -11.71
C PHE A 380 4.10 -37.66 -12.73
N ALA A 381 4.66 -37.99 -13.91
CA ALA A 381 3.98 -38.81 -14.90
C ALA A 381 3.59 -40.18 -14.30
N GLY A 382 2.33 -40.59 -14.48
CA GLY A 382 1.79 -41.82 -13.91
C GLY A 382 1.32 -41.72 -12.45
N THR A 383 1.35 -40.53 -11.85
CA THR A 383 0.81 -40.28 -10.51
C THR A 383 -0.53 -39.52 -10.59
N PRO A 384 -1.33 -39.47 -9.50
CA PRO A 384 -2.53 -38.63 -9.44
C PRO A 384 -2.28 -37.12 -9.53
N VAL A 385 -1.02 -36.67 -9.50
CA VAL A 385 -0.65 -35.24 -9.57
C VAL A 385 -0.86 -34.75 -11.01
N ARG A 386 -1.99 -34.05 -11.24
CA ARG A 386 -2.41 -33.61 -12.59
C ARG A 386 -1.90 -32.23 -13.00
N LYS A 387 -1.66 -31.33 -12.04
CA LYS A 387 -1.17 -29.97 -12.29
C LYS A 387 -0.27 -29.54 -11.13
N LEU A 388 0.93 -29.05 -11.45
CA LEU A 388 1.76 -28.30 -10.50
C LEU A 388 1.43 -26.81 -10.61
N GLY A 389 1.11 -26.19 -9.48
CA GLY A 389 1.03 -24.75 -9.38
C GLY A 389 2.43 -24.10 -9.38
N SER A 390 2.46 -22.80 -9.62
CA SER A 390 3.66 -21.98 -9.44
C SER A 390 4.01 -21.85 -7.96
N ASN A 391 5.28 -21.67 -7.62
CA ASN A 391 5.65 -21.21 -6.28
C ASN A 391 5.49 -19.70 -6.22
N ARG A 392 5.21 -19.16 -5.04
CA ARG A 392 5.03 -17.71 -4.85
C ARG A 392 5.77 -17.24 -3.61
N LEU A 393 6.31 -16.03 -3.71
CA LEU A 393 6.77 -15.25 -2.58
C LEU A 393 5.93 -13.98 -2.51
N ILE A 394 5.25 -13.79 -1.39
CA ILE A 394 4.26 -12.74 -1.21
C ILE A 394 4.73 -11.83 -0.09
N PHE A 395 4.86 -10.53 -0.37
CA PHE A 395 5.13 -9.50 0.62
C PHE A 395 3.82 -8.82 0.98
N HIS A 396 3.39 -8.98 2.23
CA HIS A 396 2.23 -8.30 2.79
C HIS A 396 2.70 -6.97 3.39
N ILE A 397 2.34 -5.86 2.76
CA ILE A 397 2.77 -4.52 3.16
C ILE A 397 1.80 -3.90 4.17
N GLN A 398 0.49 -4.02 3.92
CA GLN A 398 -0.60 -3.60 4.81
C GLN A 398 -1.94 -4.24 4.35
N PRO A 399 -2.95 -4.41 5.23
CA PRO A 399 -2.92 -4.15 6.67
C PRO A 399 -2.06 -5.16 7.43
N TYR A 400 -1.97 -6.40 6.92
CA TYR A 400 -1.05 -7.40 7.41
C TYR A 400 0.36 -7.11 6.95
N GLN A 401 1.29 -7.25 7.89
CA GLN A 401 2.69 -6.98 7.66
C GLN A 401 3.45 -8.30 7.81
N GLY A 402 4.04 -8.78 6.72
CA GLY A 402 4.66 -10.10 6.71
C GLY A 402 5.19 -10.55 5.37
N VAL A 403 5.76 -11.75 5.37
CA VAL A 403 6.25 -12.43 4.17
C VAL A 403 5.71 -13.85 4.16
N GLU A 404 5.26 -14.31 3.00
CA GLU A 404 4.70 -15.65 2.81
C GLU A 404 5.36 -16.35 1.63
N VAL A 405 5.77 -17.61 1.83
CA VAL A 405 6.24 -18.50 0.76
C VAL A 405 5.21 -19.59 0.54
N GLN A 406 4.64 -19.63 -0.68
CA GLN A 406 3.72 -20.67 -1.12
C GLN A 406 4.45 -21.68 -2.00
N PHE A 407 4.39 -22.96 -1.62
CA PHE A 407 5.01 -24.08 -2.34
C PHE A 407 4.14 -25.35 -2.20
N HIS A 408 4.56 -26.47 -2.79
CA HIS A 408 3.79 -27.72 -2.73
C HIS A 408 4.43 -28.72 -1.78
N ALA A 409 3.61 -29.42 -1.00
CA ALA A 409 4.04 -30.53 -0.16
C ALA A 409 3.16 -31.77 -0.38
N LYS A 410 3.72 -32.94 -0.05
CA LYS A 410 2.97 -34.20 -0.11
C LYS A 410 1.89 -34.21 0.98
N THR A 411 0.64 -34.45 0.59
CA THR A 411 -0.44 -34.67 1.54
C THR A 411 -0.15 -35.93 2.38
N PRO A 412 -0.25 -35.88 3.72
CA PRO A 412 -0.11 -37.05 4.57
C PRO A 412 -1.07 -38.16 4.12
N GLY A 413 -0.56 -39.40 3.99
CA GLY A 413 -1.35 -40.52 3.48
C GLY A 413 -0.55 -41.46 2.56
N PRO A 414 -1.15 -42.58 2.11
CA PRO A 414 -0.47 -43.59 1.30
C PRO A 414 -0.33 -43.21 -0.17
N THR A 415 -1.10 -42.22 -0.66
CA THR A 415 -1.07 -41.76 -2.06
C THR A 415 -0.09 -40.60 -2.23
N LEU A 416 0.54 -40.51 -3.42
CA LEU A 416 1.33 -39.34 -3.81
C LEU A 416 0.39 -38.29 -4.39
N GLN A 417 -0.10 -37.42 -3.51
CA GLN A 417 -0.84 -36.22 -3.85
C GLN A 417 -0.08 -35.00 -3.31
N LEU A 418 -0.11 -33.91 -4.06
CA LEU A 418 0.50 -32.64 -3.66
C LEU A 418 -0.59 -31.62 -3.40
N GLN A 419 -0.37 -30.80 -2.40
CA GLN A 419 -1.20 -29.63 -2.09
C GLN A 419 -0.33 -28.40 -1.88
N PRO A 420 -0.84 -27.20 -2.20
CA PRO A 420 -0.17 -25.97 -1.79
C PRO A 420 -0.11 -25.88 -0.27
N VAL A 421 1.03 -25.42 0.25
CA VAL A 421 1.27 -25.12 1.66
C VAL A 421 1.99 -23.78 1.76
N HIS A 422 1.92 -23.17 2.94
CA HIS A 422 2.36 -21.81 3.19
C HIS A 422 3.34 -21.78 4.36
N MET A 423 4.48 -21.13 4.18
CA MET A 423 5.36 -20.70 5.28
C MET A 423 5.17 -19.20 5.47
N ARG A 424 4.76 -18.78 6.66
CA ARG A 424 4.42 -17.39 6.96
C ARG A 424 5.34 -16.81 8.03
N PHE A 425 5.72 -15.56 7.82
CA PHE A 425 6.37 -14.69 8.79
C PHE A 425 5.49 -13.46 9.02
N SER A 426 5.15 -13.18 10.28
CA SER A 426 4.33 -12.05 10.69
C SER A 426 5.13 -11.08 11.57
N TYR A 427 5.11 -9.79 11.23
CA TYR A 427 5.76 -8.76 12.03
C TYR A 427 5.16 -8.66 13.43
N GLY A 428 3.83 -8.75 13.55
CA GLY A 428 3.13 -8.61 14.83
C GLY A 428 3.39 -9.76 15.80
N GLU A 429 3.75 -10.94 15.29
CA GLU A 429 4.13 -12.10 16.11
C GLU A 429 5.62 -12.08 16.47
N ALA A 430 6.48 -11.71 15.52
CA ALA A 430 7.92 -11.77 15.69
C ALA A 430 8.49 -10.57 16.45
N PHE A 431 7.86 -9.40 16.37
CA PHE A 431 8.39 -8.15 16.92
C PHE A 431 7.35 -7.40 17.76
N LYS A 432 7.80 -6.85 18.89
CA LYS A 432 7.03 -5.89 19.69
C LYS A 432 7.27 -4.48 19.16
N ALA A 433 6.92 -4.20 17.91
CA ALA A 433 7.11 -2.87 17.32
C ALA A 433 5.86 -2.00 17.45
N SER A 434 6.04 -0.71 17.74
CA SER A 434 4.98 0.30 17.74
C SER A 434 4.51 0.57 16.31
N ARG A 435 3.23 0.94 16.14
CA ARG A 435 2.63 1.23 14.84
C ARG A 435 3.13 2.59 14.33
N TYR A 436 4.03 2.58 13.37
CA TYR A 436 4.54 3.79 12.73
C TYR A 436 3.61 4.27 11.60
N THR A 437 3.42 5.59 11.51
CA THR A 437 2.76 6.24 10.36
C THR A 437 3.66 6.25 9.11
N GLY A 438 4.96 5.97 9.30
CA GLY A 438 6.02 6.02 8.29
C GLY A 438 6.78 7.35 8.34
N TYR A 439 6.15 8.42 8.84
CA TYR A 439 6.79 9.73 8.99
C TYR A 439 7.86 9.73 10.08
N GLU A 440 7.76 8.86 11.08
CA GLU A 440 8.76 8.69 12.15
C GLU A 440 10.12 8.32 11.54
N ALA A 441 10.14 7.25 10.73
CA ALA A 441 11.34 6.77 10.06
C ALA A 441 11.93 7.85 9.13
N MET A 442 11.07 8.59 8.42
CA MET A 442 11.52 9.64 7.50
C MET A 442 12.11 10.84 8.24
N LEU A 443 11.44 11.37 9.28
CA LEU A 443 11.96 12.47 10.09
C LEU A 443 13.29 12.07 10.77
N PHE A 444 13.35 10.86 11.30
CA PHE A 444 14.56 10.31 11.90
C PHE A 444 15.71 10.20 10.89
N ALA A 445 15.46 9.60 9.72
CA ALA A 445 16.45 9.46 8.64
C ALA A 445 16.93 10.84 8.14
N CYS A 446 16.00 11.79 7.95
CA CYS A 446 16.34 13.14 7.53
C CYS A 446 17.20 13.87 8.55
N SER A 447 16.98 13.67 9.87
CA SER A 447 17.86 14.24 10.91
C SER A 447 19.30 13.70 10.83
N HIS A 448 19.46 12.44 10.40
CA HIS A 448 20.76 11.80 10.19
C HIS A 448 21.41 12.15 8.84
N GLY A 449 20.66 12.76 7.93
CA GLY A 449 21.11 13.00 6.56
C GLY A 449 21.05 11.76 5.68
N ASP A 450 20.29 10.75 6.11
CA ASP A 450 20.06 9.55 5.33
C ASP A 450 18.93 9.81 4.33
N ALA A 451 19.31 9.88 3.06
CA ALA A 451 18.39 10.12 1.95
C ALA A 451 17.83 8.82 1.32
N THR A 452 18.10 7.64 1.90
CA THR A 452 17.70 6.33 1.35
C THR A 452 16.18 6.26 1.16
N LEU A 453 15.42 6.77 2.11
CA LEU A 453 13.95 6.75 2.12
C LEU A 453 13.31 7.86 1.27
N PHE A 454 14.10 8.65 0.54
CA PHE A 454 13.64 9.85 -0.15
C PHE A 454 13.89 9.79 -1.65
N SER A 455 12.96 10.37 -2.42
CA SER A 455 13.08 10.40 -3.87
C SER A 455 14.01 11.53 -4.31
N ARG A 456 15.07 11.17 -5.04
CA ARG A 456 15.95 12.12 -5.74
C ARG A 456 15.24 12.68 -6.98
N GLY A 457 15.60 13.88 -7.44
CA GLY A 457 14.91 14.54 -8.56
C GLY A 457 14.81 13.68 -9.83
N ASP A 458 15.90 12.98 -10.18
CA ASP A 458 15.96 12.06 -11.32
C ASP A 458 15.03 10.84 -11.19
N LEU A 459 14.81 10.33 -9.97
CA LEU A 459 13.82 9.29 -9.70
C LEU A 459 12.40 9.78 -9.95
N VAL A 460 12.07 10.99 -9.48
CA VAL A 460 10.75 11.59 -9.67
C VAL A 460 10.49 11.83 -11.16
N GLU A 461 11.47 12.37 -11.88
CA GLU A 461 11.36 12.57 -13.33
C GLU A 461 11.25 11.25 -14.11
N ALA A 462 12.00 10.21 -13.72
CA ALA A 462 11.91 8.89 -14.36
C ALA A 462 10.52 8.26 -14.16
N ALA A 463 9.94 8.41 -12.97
CA ALA A 463 8.57 8.00 -12.69
C ALA A 463 7.54 8.74 -13.56
N TRP A 464 7.67 10.07 -13.69
CA TRP A 464 6.81 10.86 -14.58
C TRP A 464 6.99 10.50 -16.06
N ARG A 465 8.22 10.20 -16.49
CA ARG A 465 8.49 9.73 -17.87
C ARG A 465 7.69 8.47 -18.20
N ILE A 466 7.52 7.55 -17.25
CA ILE A 466 6.71 6.33 -17.43
C ILE A 466 5.22 6.67 -17.48
N ALA A 467 4.74 7.54 -16.59
CA ALA A 467 3.32 7.88 -16.49
C ALA A 467 2.80 8.80 -17.62
N GLN A 468 3.65 9.68 -18.17
CA GLN A 468 3.23 10.72 -19.12
C GLN A 468 2.51 10.18 -20.36
N PRO A 469 3.02 9.16 -21.08
CA PRO A 469 2.32 8.65 -22.26
C PRO A 469 0.94 8.04 -21.93
N ILE A 470 0.78 7.50 -20.72
CA ILE A 470 -0.49 6.96 -20.24
C ILE A 470 -1.49 8.10 -20.03
N LEU A 471 -1.05 9.18 -19.37
CA LEU A 471 -1.86 10.39 -19.15
C LEU A 471 -2.29 11.03 -20.47
N ASP A 472 -1.36 11.21 -21.42
CA ASP A 472 -1.64 11.84 -22.72
C ASP A 472 -2.66 11.03 -23.53
N TYR A 473 -2.50 9.70 -23.54
CA TYR A 473 -3.42 8.80 -24.21
C TYR A 473 -4.82 8.82 -23.57
N TRP A 474 -4.89 8.75 -22.23
CA TRP A 474 -6.15 8.76 -21.49
C TRP A 474 -6.88 10.11 -21.58
N ALA A 475 -6.16 11.22 -21.66
CA ALA A 475 -6.76 12.55 -21.88
C ALA A 475 -7.38 12.66 -23.28
N SER A 476 -6.78 12.03 -24.30
CA SER A 476 -7.22 12.10 -25.70
C SER A 476 -8.30 11.08 -26.10
N HIS A 477 -8.57 10.08 -25.27
CA HIS A 477 -9.55 9.02 -25.57
C HIS A 477 -10.70 9.05 -24.57
N GLU A 478 -11.93 8.87 -25.05
CA GLU A 478 -13.12 8.85 -24.19
C GLU A 478 -13.16 7.57 -23.34
N PRO A 479 -13.30 7.65 -22.00
CA PRO A 479 -13.53 6.47 -21.18
C PRO A 479 -14.98 6.00 -21.24
N GLU A 480 -15.18 4.69 -21.24
CA GLU A 480 -16.48 4.10 -20.92
C GLU A 480 -16.58 3.97 -19.40
N PHE A 481 -17.17 4.97 -18.74
CA PHE A 481 -17.37 5.03 -17.28
C PHE A 481 -18.85 5.23 -16.92
N PRO A 482 -19.30 4.70 -15.76
CA PRO A 482 -18.56 3.78 -14.87
C PRO A 482 -18.44 2.38 -15.47
N ASN A 483 -17.40 1.64 -15.10
CA ASN A 483 -17.11 0.30 -15.66
C ASN A 483 -16.71 -0.75 -14.62
N TYR A 484 -16.88 -0.45 -13.34
CA TYR A 484 -16.81 -1.45 -12.29
C TYR A 484 -17.73 -1.09 -11.12
N ASP A 485 -18.25 -2.11 -10.45
CA ASP A 485 -19.13 -1.93 -9.30
C ASP A 485 -18.32 -1.66 -8.04
N ARG A 486 -18.88 -0.85 -7.14
CA ARG A 486 -18.32 -0.68 -5.79
C ARG A 486 -18.26 -2.03 -5.08
N GLY A 487 -17.13 -2.28 -4.42
CA GLY A 487 -16.85 -3.55 -3.78
C GLY A 487 -16.32 -4.62 -4.73
N SER A 488 -16.30 -4.43 -6.05
CA SER A 488 -15.62 -5.42 -6.93
C SER A 488 -14.09 -5.30 -6.86
N TRP A 489 -13.37 -6.20 -7.53
CA TRP A 489 -11.92 -6.12 -7.72
C TRP A 489 -11.46 -5.11 -8.78
N GLY A 490 -12.41 -4.44 -9.45
CA GLY A 490 -12.16 -3.46 -10.50
C GLY A 490 -12.76 -3.87 -11.83
N PRO A 491 -12.41 -3.18 -12.93
CA PRO A 491 -12.96 -3.43 -14.24
C PRO A 491 -12.40 -4.72 -14.85
N LYS A 492 -13.25 -5.43 -15.61
CA LYS A 492 -12.87 -6.65 -16.36
C LYS A 492 -11.59 -6.51 -17.18
N GLY A 493 -11.34 -5.33 -17.74
CA GLY A 493 -10.11 -5.06 -18.52
C GLY A 493 -8.82 -5.35 -17.73
N ALA A 494 -8.84 -5.24 -16.40
CA ALA A 494 -7.69 -5.54 -15.55
C ALA A 494 -7.38 -7.05 -15.50
N GLU A 495 -8.40 -7.91 -15.60
CA GLU A 495 -8.23 -9.36 -15.71
C GLU A 495 -7.75 -9.74 -17.12
N ASP A 496 -8.42 -9.18 -18.14
CA ASP A 496 -8.06 -9.37 -19.55
C ASP A 496 -6.57 -9.06 -19.80
N LEU A 497 -5.99 -8.13 -19.03
CA LEU A 497 -4.58 -7.77 -19.11
C LEU A 497 -3.62 -8.94 -18.82
N LEU A 498 -3.95 -9.78 -17.84
CA LEU A 498 -3.14 -10.95 -17.45
C LEU A 498 -3.54 -12.19 -18.27
N ASP A 499 -4.83 -12.34 -18.57
CA ASP A 499 -5.36 -13.44 -19.37
C ASP A 499 -4.73 -13.48 -20.77
N ARG A 500 -4.42 -12.32 -21.37
CA ARG A 500 -3.68 -12.20 -22.64
C ARG A 500 -2.33 -12.90 -22.62
N ASP A 501 -1.72 -13.02 -21.44
CA ASP A 501 -0.46 -13.70 -21.23
C ASP A 501 -0.62 -15.10 -20.60
N GLY A 502 -1.86 -15.59 -20.47
CA GLY A 502 -2.18 -16.88 -19.83
C GLY A 502 -1.98 -16.89 -18.31
N ARG A 503 -2.10 -15.72 -17.67
CA ARG A 503 -1.86 -15.49 -16.24
C ARG A 503 -3.11 -14.96 -15.56
N ARG A 504 -3.12 -14.95 -14.23
CA ARG A 504 -4.21 -14.39 -13.42
C ARG A 504 -3.65 -13.61 -12.23
N TRP A 505 -4.46 -12.68 -11.73
CA TRP A 505 -4.15 -12.00 -10.48
C TRP A 505 -4.15 -13.02 -9.34
N HIS A 506 -3.16 -12.94 -8.48
CA HIS A 506 -3.15 -13.69 -7.25
C HIS A 506 -3.87 -12.90 -6.17
N GLU A 507 -5.11 -13.30 -5.89
CA GLU A 507 -5.87 -12.76 -4.77
C GLU A 507 -5.40 -13.38 -3.46
N VAL A 508 -4.89 -12.54 -2.56
CA VAL A 508 -4.54 -12.93 -1.20
C VAL A 508 -5.80 -12.87 -0.35
N VAL A 509 -6.29 -14.00 0.13
CA VAL A 509 -7.35 -14.04 1.14
C VAL A 509 -6.73 -14.06 2.53
N THR A 510 -7.23 -13.18 3.39
CA THR A 510 -6.71 -12.95 4.74
C THR A 510 -7.70 -13.42 5.80
N ASP A 511 -7.21 -13.64 7.02
CA ASP A 511 -8.04 -14.07 8.15
C ASP A 511 -9.17 -13.08 8.46
N GLU A 512 -8.94 -11.76 8.31
CA GLU A 512 -9.94 -10.69 8.42
C GLU A 512 -11.06 -10.81 7.40
N LEU A 513 -10.76 -11.30 6.18
CA LEU A 513 -11.78 -11.53 5.18
C LEU A 513 -12.71 -12.66 5.64
N LEU A 514 -12.12 -13.73 6.19
CA LEU A 514 -12.91 -14.81 6.76
C LEU A 514 -13.74 -14.33 7.96
N GLN A 515 -13.24 -13.43 8.81
CA GLN A 515 -14.03 -12.86 9.91
C GLN A 515 -15.29 -12.12 9.45
N GLN A 516 -15.29 -11.55 8.24
CA GLN A 516 -16.47 -10.90 7.66
C GLN A 516 -17.48 -11.89 7.11
N VAL A 517 -17.06 -13.12 6.81
CA VAL A 517 -17.96 -14.21 6.45
C VAL A 517 -18.68 -14.67 7.72
N PRO A 518 -20.02 -14.61 7.76
CA PRO A 518 -20.78 -14.93 8.97
C PRO A 518 -20.42 -16.29 9.59
N LEU A 519 -20.13 -17.29 8.75
CA LEU A 519 -19.75 -18.64 9.19
C LEU A 519 -18.43 -18.69 9.98
N PHE A 520 -17.45 -17.85 9.65
CA PHE A 520 -16.15 -17.84 10.32
C PHE A 520 -16.02 -16.70 11.33
N SER A 521 -17.09 -15.93 11.52
CA SER A 521 -17.14 -14.87 12.53
C SER A 521 -16.97 -15.47 13.93
N GLY A 522 -16.06 -14.90 14.73
CA GLY A 522 -15.71 -15.40 16.08
C GLY A 522 -14.62 -16.47 16.13
N GLY A 523 -14.05 -16.88 14.98
CA GLY A 523 -12.90 -17.79 14.95
C GLY A 523 -11.63 -17.12 15.49
N ASP A 524 -10.83 -17.86 16.25
CA ASP A 524 -9.52 -17.37 16.68
C ASP A 524 -8.53 -17.31 15.49
N PRO A 525 -7.43 -16.53 15.59
CA PRO A 525 -6.50 -16.36 14.48
C PRO A 525 -5.90 -17.67 13.95
N LEU A 526 -5.65 -18.66 14.81
CA LEU A 526 -5.07 -19.93 14.37
C LEU A 526 -6.09 -20.74 13.56
N PHE A 527 -7.35 -20.78 14.01
CA PHE A 527 -8.45 -21.37 13.25
C PHE A 527 -8.60 -20.72 11.88
N LEU A 528 -8.68 -19.38 11.82
CA LEU A 528 -8.88 -18.66 10.57
C LEU A 528 -7.72 -18.89 9.59
N SER A 529 -6.48 -18.85 10.08
CA SER A 529 -5.29 -19.16 9.27
C SER A 529 -5.35 -20.57 8.70
N GLN A 530 -5.78 -21.56 9.47
CA GLN A 530 -5.95 -22.93 8.98
C GLN A 530 -7.07 -23.04 7.93
N VAL A 531 -8.17 -22.31 8.09
CA VAL A 531 -9.23 -22.24 7.06
C VAL A 531 -8.70 -21.61 5.78
N VAL A 532 -7.99 -20.47 5.87
CA VAL A 532 -7.35 -19.83 4.69
C VAL A 532 -6.45 -20.83 3.97
N MET A 533 -5.66 -21.62 4.70
CA MET A 533 -4.77 -22.64 4.10
C MET A 533 -5.50 -23.81 3.45
N ALA A 534 -6.74 -24.09 3.85
CA ALA A 534 -7.56 -25.15 3.27
C ALA A 534 -8.40 -24.69 2.07
N LEU A 535 -8.54 -23.38 1.85
CA LEU A 535 -9.29 -22.85 0.73
C LEU A 535 -8.55 -23.11 -0.60
N ARG A 536 -9.28 -23.68 -1.57
CA ARG A 536 -8.77 -23.98 -2.91
C ARG A 536 -9.43 -23.05 -3.93
N PRO A 537 -8.66 -22.34 -4.77
CA PRO A 537 -9.25 -21.52 -5.82
C PRO A 537 -9.90 -22.40 -6.89
N ASP A 538 -11.04 -21.96 -7.41
CA ASP A 538 -11.72 -22.52 -8.57
C ASP A 538 -12.27 -21.41 -9.46
N VAL A 539 -12.45 -21.70 -10.74
CA VAL A 539 -12.90 -20.73 -11.74
C VAL A 539 -14.06 -21.33 -12.51
N VAL A 540 -15.17 -20.61 -12.55
CA VAL A 540 -16.41 -21.06 -13.17
C VAL A 540 -16.80 -20.07 -14.27
N ALA A 541 -17.17 -20.57 -15.45
CA ALA A 541 -17.58 -19.71 -16.55
C ALA A 541 -19.06 -19.28 -16.42
N GLN A 542 -19.40 -18.13 -17.00
CA GLN A 542 -20.78 -17.68 -17.08
C GLN A 542 -21.70 -18.77 -17.65
N GLY A 543 -22.79 -19.04 -16.96
CA GLY A 543 -23.81 -20.02 -17.32
C GLY A 543 -23.57 -21.41 -16.74
N ASP A 544 -22.39 -21.70 -16.18
CA ASP A 544 -22.09 -23.01 -15.60
C ASP A 544 -22.85 -23.23 -14.29
N LEU A 545 -23.39 -24.43 -14.14
CA LEU A 545 -24.06 -24.85 -12.92
C LEU A 545 -23.02 -25.30 -11.89
N ILE A 546 -22.90 -24.54 -10.79
CA ILE A 546 -21.93 -24.80 -9.71
C ILE A 546 -22.51 -25.83 -8.73
N ILE A 547 -23.76 -25.64 -8.32
CA ILE A 547 -24.48 -26.55 -7.43
C ILE A 547 -25.76 -27.02 -8.10
N ARG A 548 -26.00 -28.33 -8.04
CA ARG A 548 -27.27 -28.94 -8.42
C ARG A 548 -28.08 -29.30 -7.19
N LYS A 549 -29.32 -28.85 -7.11
CA LYS A 549 -30.27 -29.23 -6.05
C LYS A 549 -30.39 -30.75 -5.97
N GLY A 550 -30.42 -31.28 -4.74
CA GLY A 550 -30.50 -32.72 -4.47
C GLY A 550 -29.17 -33.47 -4.60
N ALA A 551 -28.11 -32.85 -5.14
CA ALA A 551 -26.78 -33.45 -5.12
C ALA A 551 -26.24 -33.54 -3.69
N ILE A 552 -25.46 -34.58 -3.40
CA ILE A 552 -24.66 -34.65 -2.17
C ILE A 552 -23.41 -33.83 -2.42
N GLY A 553 -23.37 -32.59 -1.92
CA GLY A 553 -22.19 -31.75 -1.99
C GLY A 553 -21.45 -31.71 -0.66
N ARG A 554 -20.12 -31.60 -0.72
CA ARG A 554 -19.24 -31.54 0.46
C ARG A 554 -18.41 -30.27 0.49
N GLU A 555 -18.76 -29.31 -0.33
CA GLU A 555 -17.98 -28.10 -0.53
C GLU A 555 -18.75 -26.88 -0.05
N LEU A 556 -18.06 -25.94 0.57
CA LEU A 556 -18.50 -24.55 0.71
C LEU A 556 -17.76 -23.72 -0.32
N TYR A 557 -18.45 -22.76 -0.91
CA TYR A 557 -17.90 -21.85 -1.88
C TYR A 557 -17.95 -20.44 -1.31
N LEU A 558 -16.86 -19.70 -1.44
CA LEU A 558 -16.77 -18.27 -1.23
C LEU A 558 -16.59 -17.63 -2.60
N VAL A 559 -17.46 -16.70 -2.96
CA VAL A 559 -17.29 -15.92 -4.19
C VAL A 559 -16.16 -14.93 -3.96
N VAL A 560 -15.04 -15.11 -4.65
CA VAL A 560 -13.95 -14.11 -4.63
C VAL A 560 -14.27 -13.03 -5.64
N HIS A 561 -14.64 -13.42 -6.87
CA HIS A 561 -15.06 -12.51 -7.91
C HIS A 561 -16.23 -13.09 -8.70
N GLY A 562 -17.15 -12.23 -9.16
CA GLY A 562 -18.26 -12.58 -10.03
C GLY A 562 -19.61 -12.62 -9.31
N GLN A 563 -20.63 -13.06 -10.03
CA GLN A 563 -21.98 -13.19 -9.50
C GLN A 563 -22.49 -14.60 -9.74
N VAL A 564 -23.10 -15.18 -8.71
CA VAL A 564 -23.82 -16.45 -8.82
C VAL A 564 -25.29 -16.24 -8.48
N GLU A 565 -26.17 -16.94 -9.16
CA GLU A 565 -27.61 -16.87 -8.94
C GLU A 565 -28.10 -18.19 -8.33
N ILE A 566 -28.87 -18.06 -7.25
CA ILE A 566 -29.59 -19.17 -6.62
C ILE A 566 -30.93 -19.31 -7.33
N LEU A 567 -31.24 -20.52 -7.80
CA LEU A 567 -32.43 -20.80 -8.60
C LEU A 567 -33.43 -21.69 -7.84
N ASP A 568 -34.72 -21.39 -8.00
CA ASP A 568 -35.81 -22.25 -7.54
C ASP A 568 -36.04 -23.48 -8.45
N ASP A 569 -37.06 -24.29 -8.14
CA ASP A 569 -37.40 -25.50 -8.92
C ASP A 569 -37.94 -25.18 -10.32
N ALA A 570 -38.42 -23.96 -10.55
CA ALA A 570 -38.88 -23.48 -11.85
C ALA A 570 -37.77 -22.78 -12.65
N GLY A 571 -36.58 -22.62 -12.07
CA GLY A 571 -35.43 -21.94 -12.69
C GLY A 571 -35.46 -20.42 -12.56
N HIS A 572 -36.31 -19.86 -11.70
CA HIS A 572 -36.31 -18.43 -11.39
C HIS A 572 -35.21 -18.09 -10.40
N VAL A 573 -34.62 -16.90 -10.56
CA VAL A 573 -33.60 -16.37 -9.65
C VAL A 573 -34.26 -15.97 -8.34
N ILE A 574 -33.88 -16.65 -7.26
CA ILE A 574 -34.28 -16.34 -5.87
C ILE A 574 -33.40 -15.20 -5.35
N GLU A 575 -32.09 -15.33 -5.55
CA GLU A 575 -31.09 -14.45 -4.98
C GLU A 575 -29.84 -14.42 -5.86
N ILE A 576 -29.12 -13.30 -5.83
CA ILE A 576 -27.85 -13.12 -6.53
C ILE A 576 -26.79 -12.83 -5.49
N LEU A 577 -25.86 -13.76 -5.35
CA LEU A 577 -24.68 -13.62 -4.52
C LEU A 577 -23.55 -13.01 -5.34
N ARG A 578 -22.72 -12.21 -4.68
CA ARG A 578 -21.64 -11.41 -5.26
C ARG A 578 -20.32 -11.70 -4.55
N ASP A 579 -19.25 -11.04 -4.97
CA ASP A 579 -17.95 -11.02 -4.27
C ASP A 579 -18.17 -10.97 -2.74
N GLY A 580 -17.50 -11.86 -2.01
CA GLY A 580 -17.56 -12.09 -0.56
C GLY A 580 -18.67 -12.96 -0.01
N ASP A 581 -19.72 -13.21 -0.78
CA ASP A 581 -20.78 -14.08 -0.31
C ASP A 581 -20.34 -15.54 -0.30
N ILE A 582 -20.89 -16.32 0.63
CA ILE A 582 -20.70 -17.77 0.67
C ILE A 582 -21.96 -18.48 0.25
N PHE A 583 -21.79 -19.70 -0.28
CA PHE A 583 -22.88 -20.60 -0.54
C PHE A 583 -22.48 -22.07 -0.37
N GLY A 584 -23.48 -22.89 -0.03
CA GLY A 584 -23.30 -24.33 0.14
C GLY A 584 -22.90 -24.77 1.56
N GLU A 585 -22.86 -23.83 2.50
CA GLU A 585 -22.57 -24.01 3.92
C GLU A 585 -23.51 -25.02 4.60
N VAL A 586 -24.80 -25.03 4.24
CA VAL A 586 -25.78 -25.98 4.83
C VAL A 586 -25.37 -27.44 4.60
N ALA A 587 -24.93 -27.79 3.38
CA ALA A 587 -24.53 -29.15 3.07
C ALA A 587 -23.18 -29.52 3.75
N LEU A 588 -22.29 -28.54 3.90
CA LEU A 588 -21.02 -28.70 4.59
C LEU A 588 -21.22 -28.97 6.10
N LEU A 589 -22.10 -28.22 6.77
CA LEU A 589 -22.40 -28.36 8.20
C LEU A 589 -23.32 -29.56 8.49
N MET A 590 -24.49 -29.60 7.85
CA MET A 590 -25.58 -30.53 8.21
C MET A 590 -25.51 -31.87 7.48
N SER A 591 -24.58 -32.05 6.53
CA SER A 591 -24.48 -33.26 5.68
C SER A 591 -25.77 -33.57 4.88
N THR A 592 -26.56 -32.56 4.58
CA THR A 592 -27.82 -32.70 3.82
C THR A 592 -27.59 -32.51 2.33
N PRO A 593 -28.50 -33.04 1.47
CA PRO A 593 -28.48 -32.73 0.04
C PRO A 593 -28.62 -31.23 -0.22
N ARG A 594 -28.00 -30.75 -1.31
CA ARG A 594 -28.05 -29.33 -1.72
C ARG A 594 -29.50 -28.86 -1.87
N THR A 595 -29.84 -27.73 -1.28
CA THR A 595 -31.21 -27.22 -1.16
C THR A 595 -31.69 -26.45 -2.38
N ALA A 596 -30.76 -25.88 -3.16
CA ALA A 596 -31.04 -25.09 -4.35
C ALA A 596 -30.02 -25.36 -5.47
N ASN A 597 -30.37 -24.95 -6.69
CA ASN A 597 -29.42 -24.87 -7.79
C ASN A 597 -28.66 -23.55 -7.70
N VAL A 598 -27.37 -23.55 -7.98
CA VAL A 598 -26.56 -22.32 -8.06
C VAL A 598 -25.85 -22.30 -9.40
N ARG A 599 -26.03 -21.21 -10.16
CA ARG A 599 -25.44 -21.03 -11.48
C ARG A 599 -24.57 -19.77 -11.50
N ALA A 600 -23.46 -19.81 -12.21
CA ALA A 600 -22.64 -18.63 -12.44
C ALA A 600 -23.37 -17.67 -13.39
N ARG A 601 -23.66 -16.46 -12.92
CA ARG A 601 -24.29 -15.39 -13.70
C ARG A 601 -23.26 -14.62 -14.52
N THR A 602 -22.04 -14.51 -14.02
CA THR A 602 -20.83 -14.02 -14.73
C THR A 602 -19.76 -15.11 -14.71
N ASN A 603 -18.58 -14.84 -15.27
CA ASN A 603 -17.42 -15.64 -14.86
C ASN A 603 -17.16 -15.39 -13.37
N CYS A 604 -16.86 -16.45 -12.64
CA CYS A 604 -16.64 -16.38 -11.20
C CYS A 604 -15.31 -17.01 -10.81
N ASP A 605 -14.58 -16.33 -9.94
CA ASP A 605 -13.48 -16.91 -9.17
C ASP A 605 -14.02 -17.26 -7.78
N LEU A 606 -13.89 -18.51 -7.39
CA LEU A 606 -14.41 -19.06 -6.14
C LEU A 606 -13.26 -19.57 -5.28
N LEU A 607 -13.44 -19.57 -3.97
CA LEU A 607 -12.65 -20.35 -3.05
C LEU A 607 -13.49 -21.47 -2.45
N ILE A 608 -12.98 -22.68 -2.54
CA ILE A 608 -13.66 -23.90 -2.14
C ILE A 608 -13.05 -24.41 -0.84
N LEU A 609 -13.89 -24.58 0.17
CA LEU A 609 -13.56 -25.30 1.40
C LEU A 609 -14.20 -26.68 1.37
N ASP A 610 -13.39 -27.74 1.48
CA ASP A 610 -13.90 -29.11 1.56
C ASP A 610 -14.33 -29.46 2.98
N LYS A 611 -15.42 -30.22 3.12
CA LYS A 611 -15.91 -30.72 4.41
C LYS A 611 -14.85 -31.54 5.15
N ALA A 612 -14.03 -32.32 4.46
CA ALA A 612 -12.99 -33.12 5.10
C ALA A 612 -11.92 -32.22 5.74
N ASP A 613 -11.49 -31.18 5.02
CA ASP A 613 -10.54 -30.20 5.55
C ASP A 613 -11.15 -29.37 6.67
N PHE A 614 -12.38 -28.90 6.51
CA PHE A 614 -13.08 -28.16 7.55
C PHE A 614 -13.29 -28.99 8.82
N SER A 615 -13.72 -30.25 8.69
CA SER A 615 -13.90 -31.15 9.83
C SER A 615 -12.58 -31.42 10.55
N ARG A 616 -11.48 -31.56 9.80
CA ARG A 616 -10.14 -31.73 10.38
C ARG A 616 -9.72 -30.48 11.16
N ILE A 617 -9.96 -29.29 10.62
CA ILE A 617 -9.67 -28.03 11.30
C ILE A 617 -10.50 -27.92 12.58
N LEU A 618 -11.81 -28.20 12.52
CA LEU A 618 -12.69 -28.14 13.68
C LEU A 618 -12.28 -29.10 14.82
N GLN A 619 -11.65 -30.24 14.52
CA GLN A 619 -11.13 -31.15 15.56
C GLN A 619 -10.05 -30.49 16.44
N ASP A 620 -9.27 -29.58 15.86
CA ASP A 620 -8.22 -28.85 16.55
C ASP A 620 -8.77 -27.61 17.29
N HIS A 621 -10.04 -27.25 17.07
CA HIS A 621 -10.70 -26.02 17.54
C HIS A 621 -12.09 -26.27 18.14
N ALA A 622 -12.14 -27.11 19.17
CA ALA A 622 -13.40 -27.60 19.78
C ALA A 622 -14.37 -26.47 20.22
N GLN A 623 -13.86 -25.36 20.77
CA GLN A 623 -14.70 -24.23 21.20
C GLN A 623 -15.44 -23.56 20.04
N PHE A 624 -14.81 -23.48 18.87
CA PHE A 624 -15.43 -22.93 17.67
C PHE A 624 -16.39 -23.94 17.02
N ALA A 625 -16.06 -25.23 17.08
CA ALA A 625 -16.93 -26.30 16.60
C ALA A 625 -18.29 -26.31 17.31
N ASP A 626 -18.31 -26.10 18.63
CA ASP A 626 -19.54 -26.02 19.42
C ASP A 626 -20.41 -24.82 19.03
N MET A 627 -19.80 -23.68 18.67
CA MET A 627 -20.51 -22.46 18.26
C MET A 627 -21.16 -22.56 16.87
N VAL A 628 -20.52 -23.28 15.94
CA VAL A 628 -20.99 -23.38 14.55
C VAL A 628 -21.94 -24.57 14.34
N CYS A 629 -21.93 -25.55 15.26
CA CYS A 629 -22.80 -26.71 15.22
C CYS A 629 -24.06 -26.60 16.10
N SER A 630 -24.19 -25.52 16.89
CA SER A 630 -25.40 -25.15 17.64
C SER A 630 -26.39 -24.39 16.77
#